data_AF-A0A0P7YGC9-F1
#
_entry.id   AF-A0A0P7YGC9-F1
#
_cell.length_a   1.000
_cell.length_b   1.000
_cell.length_c   1.000
_cell.angle_alpha   90.00
_cell.angle_beta   90.00
_cell.angle_gamma   90.00
#
_symmetry.space_group_name_H-M   'P 1'
#
loop_
_entity.id
_entity.type
_entity.pdbx_description
1 polymer ?
#
loop_
_entity_poly.entity_id
_entity_poly.type
_entity_poly.pdbx_seq_one_letter_code
_entity_poly.pdbx_strand_id
1 'polypeptide(L)'
;MTRASREYSPLYFLASLGAGGLAVTFFMWMMFWVPHPGQPVPIFEDNWAILTGGSLLQQAMVLGAMAGIAVFAYLNIKLLVFNLRSFAAFRRSDKYQAFADSNAGSQVLAMPLALAMSVNVGFIIGLTFVPGLWSIVEYMFPAAILAFLAIGYIAFRELGHFVGARLQKGGFNCAANNSFAQMLPAFALSMIGVGLAAPAAMSTSPLVAGISLVLSTFFVVAAVLIALIVMVMSMRPMLENGVNVEAAPTLMVVIPLITVVGIALMRQNHGLHVHFDVQGGAGETLRMLTQLLSVQVIFALFGLAVLARVGYLARFVTGPETSPGSYALVCPGVALSVMTHFWLNKGLVEAGLIDKFSVAYWGISAIALALQLSMIVLVWMLATKHFRAIPTEAAVPAE
;
A
#
# COMPACT_ATOMS: atom_id res chain seq x y z
N MET A 1 14.93 -3.11 -25.31
CA MET A 1 14.96 -2.50 -23.95
C MET A 1 13.59 -1.90 -23.64
N THR A 2 13.18 -1.82 -22.37
CA THR A 2 11.94 -1.14 -21.95
C THR A 2 12.23 0.30 -21.53
N ARG A 3 11.24 1.19 -21.51
CA ARG A 3 11.41 2.58 -21.03
C ARG A 3 11.91 2.60 -19.58
N ALA A 4 11.28 1.80 -18.71
CA ALA A 4 11.69 1.66 -17.30
C ALA A 4 13.15 1.18 -17.12
N SER A 5 13.70 0.42 -18.09
CA SER A 5 15.10 0.01 -18.06
C SER A 5 16.08 1.08 -18.56
N ARG A 6 15.64 1.98 -19.45
CA ARG A 6 16.47 3.06 -20.02
C ARG A 6 16.57 4.26 -19.07
N GLU A 7 15.46 4.60 -18.42
CA GLU A 7 15.31 5.75 -17.52
C GLU A 7 14.75 5.29 -16.17
N TYR A 8 15.58 4.54 -15.44
CA TYR A 8 15.17 3.97 -14.17
C TYR A 8 15.00 5.04 -13.08
N SER A 9 13.92 4.94 -12.31
CA SER A 9 13.64 5.71 -11.11
C SER A 9 13.23 4.77 -9.97
N PRO A 10 13.65 5.03 -8.71
CA PRO A 10 13.17 4.26 -7.55
C PRO A 10 11.64 4.27 -7.38
N LEU A 11 10.93 5.23 -7.96
CA LEU A 11 9.46 5.24 -7.94
C LEU A 11 8.82 4.02 -8.64
N TYR A 12 9.55 3.28 -9.49
CA TYR A 12 9.03 2.05 -10.07
C TYR A 12 8.79 0.93 -9.03
N PHE A 13 9.34 1.03 -7.81
CA PHE A 13 8.92 0.16 -6.70
C PHE A 13 7.43 0.30 -6.38
N LEU A 14 6.82 1.46 -6.66
CA LEU A 14 5.38 1.68 -6.50
C LEU A 14 4.54 0.79 -7.44
N ALA A 15 5.10 0.33 -8.56
CA ALA A 15 4.42 -0.64 -9.43
C ALA A 15 4.26 -2.01 -8.74
N SER A 16 5.32 -2.47 -8.05
CA SER A 16 5.26 -3.70 -7.24
C SER A 16 4.32 -3.53 -6.05
N LEU A 17 4.40 -2.38 -5.37
CA LEU A 17 3.49 -2.02 -4.27
C LEU A 17 2.02 -2.02 -4.72
N GLY A 18 1.72 -1.38 -5.85
CA GLY A 18 0.36 -1.30 -6.40
C GLY A 18 -0.20 -2.66 -6.77
N ALA A 19 0.61 -3.53 -7.38
CA ALA A 19 0.23 -4.92 -7.63
C ALA A 19 -0.02 -5.68 -6.31
N GLY A 20 0.83 -5.52 -5.30
CA GLY A 20 0.60 -6.13 -3.99
C GLY A 20 -0.68 -5.64 -3.33
N GLY A 21 -0.97 -4.34 -3.43
CA GLY A 21 -2.21 -3.75 -2.97
C GLY A 21 -3.46 -4.30 -3.68
N LEU A 22 -3.39 -4.56 -4.99
CA LEU A 22 -4.47 -5.22 -5.72
C LEU A 22 -4.68 -6.68 -5.29
N ALA A 23 -3.61 -7.40 -4.91
CA ALA A 23 -3.78 -8.71 -4.29
C ALA A 23 -4.55 -8.61 -2.96
N VAL A 24 -4.27 -7.58 -2.15
CA VAL A 24 -5.02 -7.32 -0.91
C VAL A 24 -6.49 -7.04 -1.18
N THR A 25 -6.87 -6.30 -2.23
CA THR A 25 -8.29 -6.03 -2.52
C THR A 25 -9.07 -7.31 -2.82
N PHE A 26 -8.48 -8.29 -3.52
CA PHE A 26 -9.11 -9.59 -3.69
C PHE A 26 -9.14 -10.40 -2.39
N PHE A 27 -8.12 -10.29 -1.55
CA PHE A 27 -8.15 -10.89 -0.22
C PHE A 27 -9.28 -10.32 0.66
N MET A 28 -9.65 -9.05 0.49
CA MET A 28 -10.81 -8.46 1.20
C MET A 28 -12.14 -9.15 0.86
N TRP A 29 -12.28 -9.72 -0.35
CA TRP A 29 -13.48 -10.48 -0.70
C TRP A 29 -13.58 -11.72 0.17
N MET A 30 -12.49 -12.48 0.29
CA MET A 30 -12.45 -13.66 1.16
C MET A 30 -12.62 -13.26 2.63
N MET A 31 -11.92 -12.20 3.07
CA MET A 31 -11.98 -11.71 4.45
C MET A 31 -13.40 -11.40 4.92
N PHE A 32 -14.28 -10.92 4.03
CA PHE A 32 -15.61 -10.49 4.46
C PHE A 32 -16.75 -11.37 3.95
N TRP A 33 -16.55 -12.15 2.88
CA TRP A 33 -17.60 -12.98 2.29
C TRP A 33 -17.45 -14.47 2.59
N VAL A 34 -16.25 -14.94 2.94
CA VAL A 34 -16.02 -16.33 3.36
C VAL A 34 -16.14 -16.43 4.88
N PRO A 35 -17.03 -17.26 5.43
CA PRO A 35 -17.07 -17.54 6.87
C PRO A 35 -15.80 -18.27 7.32
N HIS A 36 -15.20 -17.83 8.43
CA HIS A 36 -13.96 -18.40 8.99
C HIS A 36 -14.04 -18.41 10.52
N PRO A 37 -14.87 -19.28 11.13
CA PRO A 37 -15.07 -19.32 12.57
C PRO A 37 -13.80 -19.76 13.31
N GLY A 38 -13.55 -19.18 14.48
CA GLY A 38 -12.42 -19.56 15.34
C GLY A 38 -11.08 -18.93 14.96
N GLN A 39 -11.04 -18.11 13.92
CA GLN A 39 -9.84 -17.41 13.47
C GLN A 39 -10.16 -16.01 12.95
N PRO A 40 -9.20 -15.08 13.00
CA PRO A 40 -9.43 -13.69 12.60
C PRO A 40 -9.30 -13.44 11.09
N VAL A 41 -8.83 -14.43 10.31
CA VAL A 41 -8.60 -14.31 8.86
C VAL A 41 -9.00 -15.62 8.14
N PRO A 42 -9.47 -15.55 6.89
CA PRO A 42 -9.78 -16.75 6.11
C PRO A 42 -8.50 -17.50 5.72
N ILE A 43 -8.55 -18.82 5.79
CA ILE A 43 -7.46 -19.72 5.38
C ILE A 43 -7.88 -20.63 4.22
N PHE A 44 -6.96 -21.47 3.76
CA PHE A 44 -7.17 -22.38 2.64
C PHE A 44 -8.40 -23.26 2.86
N GLU A 45 -8.56 -23.81 4.07
CA GLU A 45 -9.65 -24.69 4.46
C GLU A 45 -11.02 -24.01 4.35
N ASP A 46 -11.13 -22.73 4.73
CA ASP A 46 -12.39 -21.98 4.62
C ASP A 46 -12.76 -21.76 3.14
N ASN A 47 -11.77 -21.40 2.33
CA ASN A 47 -11.94 -21.23 0.90
C ASN A 47 -12.35 -22.57 0.25
N TRP A 48 -11.68 -23.66 0.62
CA TRP A 48 -11.96 -25.00 0.12
C TRP A 48 -13.36 -25.49 0.49
N ALA A 49 -13.83 -25.19 1.70
CA ALA A 49 -15.19 -25.50 2.13
C ALA A 49 -16.23 -24.80 1.25
N ILE A 50 -16.02 -23.53 0.88
CA ILE A 50 -16.90 -22.82 -0.05
C ILE A 50 -16.79 -23.37 -1.47
N LEU A 51 -15.61 -23.75 -1.93
CA LEU A 51 -15.40 -24.31 -3.27
C LEU A 51 -16.10 -25.67 -3.46
N THR A 52 -16.21 -26.46 -2.40
CA THR A 52 -16.79 -27.82 -2.46
C THR A 52 -18.25 -27.88 -2.02
N GLY A 53 -18.69 -27.01 -1.13
CA GLY A 53 -20.05 -27.01 -0.56
C GLY A 53 -20.87 -25.75 -0.79
N GLY A 54 -20.28 -24.67 -1.32
CA GLY A 54 -20.98 -23.41 -1.59
C GLY A 54 -21.82 -23.43 -2.86
N SER A 55 -22.70 -22.43 -3.02
CA SER A 55 -23.42 -22.19 -4.27
C SER A 55 -22.47 -21.83 -5.43
N LEU A 56 -22.90 -22.02 -6.68
CA LEU A 56 -22.10 -21.68 -7.86
C LEU A 56 -21.57 -20.23 -7.85
N LEU A 57 -22.39 -19.29 -7.36
CA LEU A 57 -21.97 -17.89 -7.24
C LEU A 57 -20.87 -17.71 -6.19
N GLN A 58 -20.99 -18.36 -5.03
CA GLN A 58 -19.95 -18.32 -3.98
C GLN A 58 -18.65 -18.95 -4.46
N GLN A 59 -18.73 -20.10 -5.14
CA GLN A 59 -17.58 -20.76 -5.74
C GLN A 59 -16.90 -19.83 -6.76
N ALA A 60 -17.67 -19.21 -7.66
CA ALA A 60 -17.13 -18.27 -8.65
C ALA A 60 -16.46 -17.05 -8.01
N MET A 61 -17.03 -16.49 -6.93
CA MET A 61 -16.43 -15.37 -6.20
C MET A 61 -15.11 -15.76 -5.53
N VAL A 62 -15.05 -16.92 -4.87
CA VAL A 62 -13.82 -17.42 -4.24
C VAL A 62 -12.76 -17.73 -5.28
N LEU A 63 -13.10 -18.44 -6.36
CA LEU A 63 -12.17 -18.68 -7.47
C LEU A 63 -11.68 -17.39 -8.12
N GLY A 64 -12.57 -16.41 -8.31
CA GLY A 64 -12.21 -15.10 -8.82
C GLY A 64 -11.24 -14.35 -7.91
N ALA A 65 -11.47 -14.39 -6.59
CA ALA A 65 -10.57 -13.81 -5.61
C ALA A 65 -9.20 -14.50 -5.59
N MET A 66 -9.17 -15.84 -5.59
CA MET A 66 -7.94 -16.62 -5.67
C MET A 66 -7.18 -16.33 -6.96
N ALA A 67 -7.84 -16.32 -8.12
CA ALA A 67 -7.21 -15.98 -9.39
C ALA A 67 -6.64 -14.56 -9.39
N GLY A 68 -7.38 -13.59 -8.86
CA GLY A 68 -6.92 -12.22 -8.68
C GLY A 68 -5.66 -12.14 -7.82
N ILE A 69 -5.66 -12.82 -6.66
CA ILE A 69 -4.48 -12.90 -5.78
C ILE A 69 -3.31 -13.51 -6.54
N ALA A 70 -3.48 -14.64 -7.21
CA ALA A 70 -2.39 -15.32 -7.92
C ALA A 70 -1.74 -14.42 -8.98
N VAL A 71 -2.56 -13.74 -9.80
CA VAL A 71 -2.08 -12.81 -10.85
C VAL A 71 -1.34 -11.63 -10.23
N PHE A 72 -1.93 -10.95 -9.25
CA PHE A 72 -1.34 -9.75 -8.68
C PHE A 72 -0.17 -10.02 -7.74
N ALA A 73 -0.15 -11.19 -7.07
CA ALA A 73 1.01 -11.70 -6.36
C ALA A 73 2.18 -11.97 -7.30
N TYR A 74 1.92 -12.65 -8.43
CA TYR A 74 2.95 -12.87 -9.46
C TYR A 74 3.51 -11.53 -9.97
N LEU A 75 2.64 -10.56 -10.27
CA LEU A 75 3.07 -9.22 -10.71
C LEU A 75 3.85 -8.48 -9.62
N ASN A 76 3.43 -8.54 -8.36
CA ASN A 76 4.13 -7.96 -7.23
C ASN A 76 5.58 -8.48 -7.15
N ILE A 77 5.77 -9.81 -7.14
CA ILE A 77 7.10 -10.43 -7.04
C ILE A 77 7.93 -10.17 -8.29
N LYS A 78 7.35 -10.31 -9.49
CA LYS A 78 8.04 -10.02 -10.75
C LYS A 78 8.58 -8.60 -10.80
N LEU A 79 7.74 -7.62 -10.44
CA LEU A 79 8.12 -6.21 -10.43
C LEU A 79 9.08 -5.90 -9.27
N LEU A 80 8.97 -6.57 -8.13
CA LEU A 80 9.92 -6.42 -7.02
C LEU A 80 11.33 -6.84 -7.46
N VAL A 81 11.44 -8.05 -8.05
CA VAL A 81 12.72 -8.58 -8.52
C VAL A 81 13.33 -7.67 -9.60
N PHE A 82 12.52 -7.19 -10.54
CA PHE A 82 12.95 -6.19 -11.51
C PHE A 82 13.53 -4.96 -10.83
N ASN A 83 12.79 -4.33 -9.92
CA ASN A 83 13.21 -3.10 -9.25
C ASN A 83 14.43 -3.29 -8.36
N LEU A 84 14.56 -4.42 -7.66
CA LEU A 84 15.76 -4.71 -6.86
C LEU A 84 17.01 -4.81 -7.73
N ARG A 85 16.92 -5.49 -8.88
CA ARG A 85 18.04 -5.61 -9.84
C ARG A 85 18.37 -4.26 -10.46
N SER A 86 17.37 -3.53 -10.95
CA SER A 86 17.55 -2.22 -11.57
C SER A 86 18.06 -1.17 -10.58
N PHE A 87 17.59 -1.19 -9.34
CA PHE A 87 18.08 -0.30 -8.30
C PHE A 87 19.52 -0.61 -7.91
N ALA A 88 19.90 -1.89 -7.82
CA ALA A 88 21.30 -2.27 -7.57
C ALA A 88 22.24 -1.78 -8.67
N ALA A 89 21.81 -1.84 -9.94
CA ALA A 89 22.55 -1.26 -11.06
C ALA A 89 22.58 0.27 -11.00
N PHE A 90 21.43 0.91 -10.74
CA PHE A 90 21.31 2.37 -10.62
C PHE A 90 22.21 2.92 -9.51
N ARG A 91 22.27 2.27 -8.34
CA ARG A 91 23.16 2.64 -7.23
C ARG A 91 24.65 2.67 -7.58
N ARG A 92 25.07 1.90 -8.59
CA ARG A 92 26.47 1.86 -9.05
C ARG A 92 26.76 2.88 -10.15
N SER A 93 25.75 3.58 -10.65
CA SER A 93 25.90 4.57 -11.72
C SER A 93 26.24 5.96 -11.18
N ASP A 94 26.91 6.77 -12.00
CA ASP A 94 27.26 8.15 -11.66
C ASP A 94 26.04 9.03 -11.37
N LYS A 95 24.88 8.67 -11.95
CA LYS A 95 23.61 9.39 -11.76
C LYS A 95 23.05 9.23 -10.33
N TYR A 96 23.47 8.22 -9.58
CA TYR A 96 22.91 7.97 -8.24
C TYR A 96 23.26 9.06 -7.25
N GLN A 97 24.50 9.56 -7.26
CA GLN A 97 24.93 10.58 -6.30
C GLN A 97 24.13 11.88 -6.48
N ALA A 98 24.00 12.35 -7.73
CA ALA A 98 23.18 13.51 -8.05
C ALA A 98 21.71 13.32 -7.63
N PHE A 99 21.16 12.11 -7.80
CA PHE A 99 19.81 11.78 -7.35
C PHE A 99 19.69 11.78 -5.81
N ALA A 100 20.63 11.14 -5.09
CA ALA A 100 20.64 11.07 -3.63
C ALA A 100 20.80 12.47 -3.00
N ASP A 101 21.61 13.32 -3.63
CA ASP A 101 21.83 14.72 -3.28
C ASP A 101 20.72 15.66 -3.78
N SER A 102 19.64 15.16 -4.38
CA SER A 102 18.44 15.93 -4.74
C SER A 102 17.24 15.67 -3.80
N ASN A 103 16.21 16.52 -3.82
CA ASN A 103 14.98 16.28 -3.06
C ASN A 103 14.35 14.92 -3.40
N ALA A 104 14.61 14.36 -4.58
CA ALA A 104 14.15 13.03 -4.99
C ALA A 104 14.83 11.88 -4.24
N GLY A 105 15.92 12.13 -3.49
CA GLY A 105 16.64 11.10 -2.73
C GLY A 105 15.77 10.33 -1.74
N SER A 106 14.73 10.95 -1.18
CA SER A 106 13.76 10.28 -0.30
C SER A 106 12.95 9.19 -1.02
N GLN A 107 12.89 9.19 -2.36
CA GLN A 107 12.21 8.16 -3.14
C GLN A 107 12.87 6.79 -3.02
N VAL A 108 14.10 6.69 -2.50
CA VAL A 108 14.71 5.40 -2.13
C VAL A 108 13.84 4.61 -1.16
N LEU A 109 13.05 5.30 -0.32
CA LEU A 109 12.15 4.69 0.66
C LEU A 109 10.97 3.94 -0.01
N ALA A 110 10.77 4.10 -1.32
CA ALA A 110 9.85 3.23 -2.08
C ALA A 110 10.29 1.75 -2.04
N MET A 111 11.59 1.47 -1.91
CA MET A 111 12.10 0.09 -1.77
C MET A 111 11.61 -0.60 -0.49
N PRO A 112 11.92 -0.11 0.74
CA PRO A 112 11.46 -0.76 1.96
C PRO A 112 9.92 -0.82 2.03
N LEU A 113 9.22 0.17 1.49
CA LEU A 113 7.77 0.14 1.33
C LEU A 113 7.29 -1.05 0.48
N ALA A 114 7.89 -1.27 -0.69
CA ALA A 114 7.56 -2.41 -1.56
C ALA A 114 7.97 -3.76 -0.95
N LEU A 115 9.11 -3.82 -0.24
CA LEU A 115 9.53 -5.03 0.48
C LEU A 115 8.51 -5.40 1.57
N ALA A 116 8.09 -4.43 2.39
CA ALA A 116 7.09 -4.65 3.43
C ALA A 116 5.76 -5.14 2.85
N MET A 117 5.30 -4.53 1.74
CA MET A 117 4.12 -5.02 1.03
C MET A 117 4.29 -6.45 0.50
N SER A 118 5.48 -6.80 0.01
CA SER A 118 5.72 -8.14 -0.54
C SER A 118 5.71 -9.22 0.55
N VAL A 119 6.13 -8.89 1.78
CA VAL A 119 5.93 -9.77 2.95
C VAL A 119 4.44 -9.98 3.22
N ASN A 120 3.63 -8.92 3.20
CA ASN A 120 2.17 -9.04 3.35
C ASN A 120 1.53 -9.89 2.25
N VAL A 121 1.97 -9.74 0.99
CA VAL A 121 1.54 -10.59 -0.12
C VAL A 121 1.93 -12.04 0.11
N GLY A 122 3.12 -12.30 0.65
CA GLY A 122 3.55 -13.65 1.04
C GLY A 122 2.60 -14.31 2.04
N PHE A 123 2.13 -13.57 3.06
CA PHE A 123 1.10 -14.06 3.97
C PHE A 123 -0.22 -14.35 3.26
N ILE A 124 -0.68 -13.47 2.36
CA ILE A 124 -1.91 -13.68 1.59
C ILE A 124 -1.81 -14.94 0.74
N ILE A 125 -0.69 -15.16 0.03
CA ILE A 125 -0.47 -16.39 -0.75
C ILE A 125 -0.53 -17.60 0.19
N GLY A 126 0.17 -17.53 1.32
CA GLY A 126 0.17 -18.60 2.32
C GLY A 126 -1.24 -18.96 2.78
N LEU A 127 -1.98 -17.97 3.29
CA LEU A 127 -3.34 -18.18 3.80
C LEU A 127 -4.30 -18.65 2.70
N THR A 128 -4.11 -18.24 1.45
CA THR A 128 -5.05 -18.56 0.37
C THR A 128 -4.80 -19.92 -0.26
N PHE A 129 -3.53 -20.34 -0.38
CA PHE A 129 -3.13 -21.49 -1.22
C PHE A 129 -2.41 -22.60 -0.47
N VAL A 130 -1.99 -22.39 0.79
CA VAL A 130 -1.21 -23.40 1.53
C VAL A 130 -2.12 -24.09 2.56
N PRO A 131 -2.47 -25.38 2.35
CA PRO A 131 -3.26 -26.14 3.32
C PRO A 131 -2.49 -26.34 4.62
N GLY A 132 -3.18 -26.26 5.74
CA GLY A 132 -2.64 -26.50 7.07
C GLY A 132 -1.71 -25.40 7.59
N LEU A 133 -1.52 -24.29 6.87
CA LEU A 133 -0.58 -23.23 7.27
C LEU A 133 -0.92 -22.65 8.66
N TRP A 134 -2.21 -22.53 8.98
CA TRP A 134 -2.65 -21.98 10.26
C TRP A 134 -2.18 -22.80 11.46
N SER A 135 -1.96 -24.11 11.29
CA SER A 135 -1.43 -24.99 12.36
C SER A 135 -0.02 -24.63 12.84
N ILE A 136 0.74 -23.90 12.02
CA ILE A 136 2.12 -23.49 12.32
C ILE A 136 2.29 -21.96 12.37
N VAL A 137 1.19 -21.20 12.34
CA VAL A 137 1.22 -19.73 12.21
C VAL A 137 1.97 -19.05 13.37
N GLU A 138 1.93 -19.63 14.57
CA GLU A 138 2.65 -19.11 15.75
C GLU A 138 4.16 -19.07 15.54
N TYR A 139 4.74 -20.00 14.77
CA TYR A 139 6.16 -19.96 14.43
C TYR A 139 6.47 -18.93 13.35
N MET A 140 5.49 -18.63 12.49
CA MET A 140 5.64 -17.62 11.45
C MET A 140 5.62 -16.20 12.02
N PHE A 141 4.93 -15.96 13.13
CA PHE A 141 4.82 -14.61 13.72
C PHE A 141 6.18 -14.02 14.17
N PRO A 142 7.03 -14.72 14.95
CA PRO A 142 8.38 -14.25 15.25
C PRO A 142 9.23 -14.00 13.99
N ALA A 143 9.14 -14.90 13.00
CA ALA A 143 9.83 -14.72 11.72
C ALA A 143 9.34 -13.47 10.97
N ALA A 144 8.04 -13.19 11.02
CA ALA A 144 7.43 -11.99 10.45
C ALA A 144 7.96 -10.73 11.13
N ILE A 145 8.00 -10.72 12.46
CA ILE A 145 8.54 -9.60 13.25
C ILE A 145 9.99 -9.33 12.84
N LEU A 146 10.83 -10.36 12.76
CA LEU A 146 12.21 -10.22 12.32
C LEU A 146 12.32 -9.68 10.89
N ALA A 147 11.50 -10.17 9.96
CA ALA A 147 11.48 -9.67 8.59
C ALA A 147 11.10 -8.18 8.52
N PHE A 148 10.04 -7.76 9.23
CA PHE A 148 9.64 -6.36 9.27
C PHE A 148 10.65 -5.47 10.00
N LEU A 149 11.31 -5.96 11.05
CA LEU A 149 12.40 -5.23 11.72
C LEU A 149 13.62 -5.08 10.81
N ALA A 150 13.98 -6.09 10.02
CA ALA A 150 15.05 -5.98 9.04
C ALA A 150 14.72 -4.92 7.97
N ILE A 151 13.47 -4.90 7.49
CA ILE A 151 12.99 -3.86 6.55
C ILE A 151 12.96 -2.48 7.24
N GLY A 152 12.58 -2.42 8.52
CA GLY A 152 12.63 -1.22 9.36
C GLY A 152 14.03 -0.66 9.51
N TYR A 153 15.01 -1.51 9.76
CA TYR A 153 16.41 -1.14 9.80
C TYR A 153 16.87 -0.54 8.46
N ILE A 154 16.51 -1.16 7.34
CA ILE A 154 16.79 -0.62 6.00
C ILE A 154 16.12 0.76 5.84
N ALA A 155 14.84 0.89 6.21
CA ALA A 155 14.11 2.15 6.09
C ALA A 155 14.77 3.28 6.92
N PHE A 156 15.12 3.02 8.17
CA PHE A 156 15.78 4.02 9.02
C PHE A 156 17.19 4.35 8.54
N ARG A 157 17.94 3.38 8.01
CA ARG A 157 19.27 3.64 7.45
C ARG A 157 19.18 4.58 6.24
N GLU A 158 18.26 4.31 5.31
CA GLU A 158 18.09 5.15 4.11
C GLU A 158 17.51 6.53 4.47
N LEU A 159 16.58 6.60 5.43
CA LEU A 159 16.06 7.86 5.95
C LEU A 159 17.15 8.67 6.66
N GLY A 160 17.99 8.02 7.49
CA GLY A 160 19.10 8.65 8.18
C GLY A 160 20.14 9.21 7.23
N HIS A 161 20.47 8.49 6.15
CA HIS A 161 21.32 9.02 5.09
C HIS A 161 20.71 10.25 4.41
N PHE A 162 19.42 10.20 4.06
CA PHE A 162 18.73 11.31 3.43
C PHE A 162 18.69 12.56 4.34
N VAL A 163 18.28 12.40 5.61
CA VAL A 163 18.20 13.50 6.58
C VAL A 163 19.59 14.02 6.94
N GLY A 164 20.55 13.13 7.21
CA GLY A 164 21.92 13.50 7.59
C GLY A 164 22.64 14.30 6.51
N ALA A 165 22.50 13.92 5.25
CA ALA A 165 23.07 14.66 4.13
C ALA A 165 22.54 16.11 4.07
N ARG A 166 21.26 16.35 4.39
CA ARG A 166 20.64 17.68 4.35
C ARG A 166 20.91 18.53 5.56
N LEU A 167 20.89 17.95 6.75
CA LEU A 167 21.15 18.68 7.98
C LEU A 167 22.62 19.16 8.05
N GLN A 168 23.56 18.42 7.46
CA GLN A 168 24.98 18.78 7.49
C GLN A 168 25.39 19.75 6.37
N LYS A 169 24.91 19.53 5.13
CA LYS A 169 25.37 20.29 3.94
C LYS A 169 24.41 21.38 3.49
N GLY A 170 23.19 21.43 4.04
CA GLY A 170 22.11 22.22 3.47
C GLY A 170 21.67 21.67 2.09
N GLY A 171 21.14 22.54 1.23
CA GLY A 171 20.79 22.16 -0.15
C GLY A 171 19.42 21.51 -0.33
N PHE A 172 18.56 21.50 0.69
CA PHE A 172 17.14 21.20 0.49
C PHE A 172 16.50 22.39 -0.24
N ASN A 173 16.03 22.16 -1.47
CA ASN A 173 15.36 23.21 -2.23
C ASN A 173 13.91 23.31 -1.76
N CYS A 174 13.63 24.26 -0.86
CA CYS A 174 12.29 24.50 -0.32
C CYS A 174 11.27 24.86 -1.40
N ALA A 175 11.65 25.64 -2.42
CA ALA A 175 10.75 26.02 -3.50
C ALA A 175 10.36 24.81 -4.37
N ALA A 176 11.29 23.87 -4.57
CA ALA A 176 11.05 22.62 -5.29
C ALA A 176 10.34 21.55 -4.44
N ASN A 177 10.05 21.82 -3.16
CA ASN A 177 9.29 20.92 -2.29
C ASN A 177 7.77 21.14 -2.38
N ASN A 178 7.28 21.41 -3.58
CA ASN A 178 5.88 21.72 -3.88
C ASN A 178 5.06 20.47 -4.26
N SER A 179 5.30 19.37 -3.55
CA SER A 179 4.55 18.11 -3.66
C SER A 179 4.65 17.32 -2.35
N PHE A 180 3.93 16.20 -2.26
CA PHE A 180 4.01 15.26 -1.15
C PHE A 180 4.95 14.08 -1.43
N ALA A 181 5.89 14.23 -2.37
CA ALA A 181 6.91 13.20 -2.63
C ALA A 181 7.72 12.85 -1.36
N GLN A 182 7.88 13.80 -0.43
CA GLN A 182 8.54 13.58 0.86
C GLN A 182 7.68 12.80 1.86
N MET A 183 6.45 12.41 1.54
CA MET A 183 5.63 11.53 2.41
C MET A 183 5.99 10.05 2.26
N LEU A 184 6.80 9.68 1.26
CA LEU A 184 7.24 8.29 1.05
C LEU A 184 7.87 7.65 2.30
N PRO A 185 8.76 8.32 3.08
CA PRO A 185 9.27 7.77 4.33
C PRO A 185 8.18 7.46 5.35
N ALA A 186 7.21 8.36 5.55
CA ALA A 186 6.09 8.11 6.46
C ALA A 186 5.24 6.92 5.98
N PHE A 187 5.03 6.81 4.67
CA PHE A 187 4.30 5.68 4.10
C PHE A 187 5.06 4.35 4.26
N ALA A 188 6.38 4.35 4.07
CA ALA A 188 7.21 3.17 4.31
C ALA A 188 7.16 2.72 5.78
N LEU A 189 7.32 3.65 6.73
CA LEU A 189 7.27 3.31 8.15
C LEU A 189 5.88 2.82 8.59
N SER A 190 4.81 3.43 8.09
CA SER A 190 3.44 2.97 8.41
C SER A 190 3.14 1.60 7.79
N MET A 191 3.67 1.28 6.61
CA MET A 191 3.57 -0.06 6.02
C MET A 191 4.28 -1.13 6.88
N ILE A 192 5.43 -0.78 7.46
CA ILE A 192 6.15 -1.66 8.38
C ILE A 192 5.37 -1.80 9.69
N GLY A 193 4.80 -0.69 10.20
CA GLY A 193 3.96 -0.68 11.39
C GLY A 193 2.72 -1.57 11.26
N VAL A 194 1.98 -1.49 10.14
CA VAL A 194 0.80 -2.36 9.92
C VAL A 194 1.17 -3.83 9.75
N GLY A 195 2.33 -4.12 9.16
CA GLY A 195 2.89 -5.47 9.07
C GLY A 195 3.24 -6.03 10.44
N LEU A 196 3.93 -5.23 11.26
CA LEU A 196 4.24 -5.55 12.65
C LEU A 196 3.00 -5.66 13.52
N ALA A 197 1.85 -5.08 13.16
CA ALA A 197 0.62 -5.19 13.93
C ALA A 197 -0.14 -6.52 13.69
N ALA A 198 0.23 -7.28 12.65
CA ALA A 198 -0.44 -8.54 12.34
C ALA A 198 -0.35 -9.59 13.49
N PRO A 199 0.84 -9.88 14.06
CA PRO A 199 0.94 -10.80 15.18
C PRO A 199 0.21 -10.33 16.45
N ALA A 200 0.09 -9.02 16.68
CA ALA A 200 -0.65 -8.46 17.81
C ALA A 200 -2.12 -8.87 17.77
N ALA A 201 -2.72 -8.92 16.58
CA ALA A 201 -4.11 -9.31 16.41
C ALA A 201 -4.34 -10.82 16.31
N MET A 202 -3.31 -11.62 16.01
CA MET A 202 -3.54 -13.00 15.56
C MET A 202 -2.78 -14.05 16.37
N SER A 203 -1.78 -13.67 17.17
CA SER A 203 -1.06 -14.62 18.02
C SER A 203 -1.86 -14.96 19.27
N THR A 204 -1.84 -16.23 19.64
CA THR A 204 -2.34 -16.76 20.91
C THR A 204 -1.35 -16.57 22.05
N SER A 205 -0.09 -16.21 21.77
CA SER A 205 0.93 -15.92 22.77
C SER A 205 0.90 -14.45 23.18
N PRO A 206 0.60 -14.11 24.46
CA PRO A 206 0.59 -12.73 24.95
C PRO A 206 1.94 -12.02 24.76
N LEU A 207 3.05 -12.77 24.84
CA LEU A 207 4.39 -12.22 24.65
C LEU A 207 4.61 -11.78 23.20
N VAL A 208 4.26 -12.63 22.24
CA VAL A 208 4.40 -12.31 20.81
C VAL A 208 3.48 -11.15 20.44
N ALA A 209 2.23 -11.19 20.92
CA ALA A 209 1.26 -10.13 20.69
C ALA A 209 1.72 -8.79 21.30
N GLY A 210 2.24 -8.80 22.53
CA GLY A 210 2.75 -7.62 23.23
C GLY A 210 3.98 -7.00 22.54
N ILE A 211 4.96 -7.82 22.16
CA ILE A 211 6.15 -7.34 21.40
C ILE A 211 5.71 -6.70 20.09
N SER A 212 4.81 -7.37 19.35
CA SER A 212 4.25 -6.89 18.10
C SER A 212 3.49 -5.57 18.27
N LEU A 213 2.72 -5.42 19.36
CA LEU A 213 2.00 -4.19 19.69
C LEU A 213 2.95 -3.02 19.94
N VAL A 214 3.98 -3.21 20.78
CA VAL A 214 4.96 -2.16 21.10
C VAL A 214 5.71 -1.72 19.85
N LEU A 215 6.22 -2.68 19.06
CA LEU A 215 6.98 -2.40 17.86
C LEU A 215 6.13 -1.71 16.79
N SER A 216 4.93 -2.22 16.51
CA SER A 216 4.02 -1.58 15.55
C SER A 216 3.64 -0.16 15.96
N THR A 217 3.42 0.09 17.26
CA THR A 217 3.14 1.42 17.79
C THR A 217 4.29 2.40 17.53
N PHE A 218 5.53 1.98 17.78
CA PHE A 218 6.71 2.80 17.50
C PHE A 218 6.76 3.24 16.02
N PHE A 219 6.57 2.32 15.08
CA PHE A 219 6.58 2.64 13.65
C PHE A 219 5.39 3.50 13.21
N VAL A 220 4.20 3.28 13.77
CA VAL A 220 3.01 4.11 13.50
C VAL A 220 3.22 5.54 14.00
N VAL A 221 3.73 5.72 15.23
CA VAL A 221 4.03 7.05 15.78
C VAL A 221 5.08 7.76 14.93
N ALA A 222 6.17 7.08 14.57
CA ALA A 222 7.21 7.64 13.71
C ALA A 222 6.63 8.07 12.34
N ALA A 223 5.78 7.24 11.73
CA ALA A 223 5.11 7.57 10.47
C ALA A 223 4.21 8.81 10.58
N VAL A 224 3.39 8.91 11.63
CA VAL A 224 2.51 10.05 11.86
C VAL A 224 3.30 11.35 12.05
N LEU A 225 4.36 11.32 12.87
CA LEU A 225 5.21 12.49 13.08
C LEU A 225 5.84 12.99 11.78
N ILE A 226 6.41 12.08 10.98
CA ILE A 226 7.00 12.45 9.68
C ILE A 226 5.92 12.98 8.72
N ALA A 227 4.75 12.34 8.67
CA ALA A 227 3.66 12.78 7.81
C ALA A 227 3.20 14.21 8.15
N LEU A 228 3.06 14.53 9.44
CA LEU A 228 2.68 15.86 9.91
C LEU A 228 3.73 16.91 9.54
N ILE A 229 5.01 16.62 9.79
CA ILE A 229 6.13 17.52 9.43
C ILE A 229 6.11 17.81 7.93
N VAL A 230 6.04 16.76 7.11
CA VAL A 230 6.05 16.90 5.64
C VAL A 230 4.83 17.64 5.14
N MET A 231 3.63 17.35 5.68
CA MET A 231 2.40 18.01 5.28
C MET A 231 2.52 19.53 5.49
N VAL A 232 2.98 19.96 6.66
CA VAL A 232 3.16 21.39 6.97
C VAL A 232 4.25 22.02 6.07
N MET A 233 5.38 21.34 5.89
CA MET A 233 6.50 21.85 5.08
C MET A 233 6.17 21.98 3.58
N SER A 234 5.31 21.12 3.04
CA SER A 234 4.98 21.11 1.61
C SER A 234 3.86 22.09 1.23
N MET A 235 3.03 22.55 2.18
CA MET A 235 1.91 23.46 1.88
C MET A 235 2.35 24.82 1.36
N ARG A 236 3.29 25.48 2.06
CA ARG A 236 3.75 26.82 1.68
C ARG A 236 4.36 26.84 0.26
N PRO A 237 5.30 25.96 -0.10
CA PRO A 237 5.85 25.92 -1.45
C PRO A 237 4.81 25.64 -2.55
N MET A 238 3.79 24.83 -2.26
CA MET A 238 2.69 24.59 -3.21
C MET A 238 1.84 25.83 -3.46
N LEU A 239 1.62 26.65 -2.44
CA LEU A 239 0.89 27.91 -2.55
C LEU A 239 1.71 29.00 -3.27
N GLU A 240 3.02 29.04 -3.03
CA GLU A 240 3.91 30.04 -3.62
C GLU A 240 4.32 29.70 -5.07
N ASN A 241 4.62 28.44 -5.37
CA ASN A 241 5.24 28.03 -6.64
C ASN A 241 4.32 27.13 -7.50
N GLY A 242 3.08 26.88 -7.06
CA GLY A 242 2.20 25.89 -7.68
C GLY A 242 2.67 24.45 -7.41
N VAL A 243 1.92 23.46 -7.90
CA VAL A 243 2.22 22.03 -7.70
C VAL A 243 3.14 21.50 -8.80
N ASN A 244 4.18 20.74 -8.44
CA ASN A 244 4.97 20.02 -9.44
C ASN A 244 4.08 18.98 -10.15
N VAL A 245 3.88 19.17 -11.45
CA VAL A 245 2.95 18.37 -12.25
C VAL A 245 3.30 16.88 -12.20
N GLU A 246 4.58 16.50 -12.34
CA GLU A 246 4.98 15.09 -12.33
C GLU A 246 4.75 14.41 -10.97
N ALA A 247 4.89 15.19 -9.88
CA ALA A 247 4.70 14.72 -8.51
C ALA A 247 3.27 14.93 -7.98
N ALA A 248 2.36 15.50 -8.77
CA ALA A 248 0.97 15.75 -8.36
C ALA A 248 0.24 14.51 -7.79
N PRO A 249 0.46 13.27 -8.30
CA PRO A 249 -0.12 12.06 -7.69
C PRO A 249 0.22 11.86 -6.22
N THR A 250 1.36 12.37 -5.76
CA THR A 250 1.81 12.20 -4.37
C THR A 250 0.87 12.86 -3.37
N LEU A 251 0.07 13.84 -3.80
CA LEU A 251 -0.94 14.48 -2.94
C LEU A 251 -1.94 13.48 -2.36
N MET A 252 -2.17 12.38 -3.06
CA MET A 252 -3.09 11.33 -2.65
C MET A 252 -2.43 10.27 -1.75
N VAL A 253 -1.12 10.33 -1.47
CA VAL A 253 -0.39 9.36 -0.62
C VAL A 253 -0.88 9.38 0.83
N VAL A 254 -1.52 10.46 1.27
CA VAL A 254 -2.19 10.51 2.57
C VAL A 254 -3.26 9.41 2.70
N ILE A 255 -3.96 9.08 1.62
CA ILE A 255 -5.01 8.06 1.61
C ILE A 255 -4.48 6.68 2.02
N PRO A 256 -3.51 6.08 1.31
CA PRO A 256 -2.98 4.78 1.69
C PRO A 256 -2.27 4.81 3.04
N LEU A 257 -1.62 5.92 3.42
CA LEU A 257 -1.02 6.08 4.73
C LEU A 257 -2.07 5.96 5.85
N ILE A 258 -3.17 6.71 5.75
CA ILE A 258 -4.25 6.66 6.73
C ILE A 258 -4.93 5.29 6.75
N THR A 259 -5.06 4.62 5.59
CA THR A 259 -5.59 3.25 5.55
C THR A 259 -4.70 2.27 6.30
N VAL A 260 -3.39 2.26 6.07
CA VAL A 260 -2.50 1.32 6.76
C VAL A 260 -2.40 1.60 8.26
N VAL A 261 -2.41 2.87 8.66
CA VAL A 261 -2.47 3.26 10.07
C VAL A 261 -3.79 2.79 10.69
N GLY A 262 -4.92 2.98 10.02
CA GLY A 262 -6.22 2.49 10.49
C GLY A 262 -6.28 0.98 10.67
N ILE A 263 -5.71 0.22 9.74
CA ILE A 263 -5.60 -1.24 9.86
C ILE A 263 -4.68 -1.63 11.02
N ALA A 264 -3.57 -0.91 11.22
CA ALA A 264 -2.68 -1.16 12.35
C ALA A 264 -3.39 -0.94 13.69
N LEU A 265 -4.13 0.16 13.82
CA LEU A 265 -4.91 0.48 15.03
C LEU A 265 -6.00 -0.56 15.30
N MET A 266 -6.74 -1.00 14.26
CA MET A 266 -7.73 -2.08 14.42
C MET A 266 -7.08 -3.37 14.92
N ARG A 267 -5.92 -3.75 14.35
CA ARG A 267 -5.18 -4.94 14.76
C ARG A 267 -4.67 -4.85 16.19
N GLN A 268 -4.14 -3.69 16.58
CA GLN A 268 -3.70 -3.43 17.96
C GLN A 268 -4.87 -3.50 18.94
N ASN A 269 -6.02 -2.89 18.61
CA ASN A 269 -7.21 -2.94 19.46
C ASN A 269 -7.72 -4.38 19.65
N HIS A 270 -7.69 -5.20 18.59
CA HIS A 270 -8.03 -6.62 18.71
C HIS A 270 -7.06 -7.35 19.65
N GLY A 271 -5.75 -7.12 19.52
CA GLY A 271 -4.75 -7.69 20.42
C GLY A 271 -4.92 -7.26 21.88
N LEU A 272 -5.23 -5.99 22.10
CA LEU A 272 -5.55 -5.45 23.42
C LEU A 272 -6.80 -6.09 24.04
N HIS A 273 -7.83 -6.33 23.23
CA HIS A 273 -9.04 -7.02 23.67
C HIS A 273 -8.78 -8.48 24.05
N VAL A 274 -7.98 -9.21 23.28
CA VAL A 274 -7.71 -10.63 23.52
C VAL A 274 -6.77 -10.86 24.71
N HIS A 275 -5.69 -10.08 24.83
CA HIS A 275 -4.59 -10.38 25.76
C HIS A 275 -4.49 -9.45 26.97
N PHE A 276 -5.10 -8.26 26.89
CA PHE A 276 -4.90 -7.19 27.88
C PHE A 276 -6.20 -6.65 28.48
N ASP A 277 -7.30 -7.38 28.30
CA ASP A 277 -8.64 -7.09 28.87
C ASP A 277 -9.17 -5.68 28.54
N VAL A 278 -8.77 -5.13 27.38
CA VAL A 278 -9.30 -3.86 26.88
C VAL A 278 -10.58 -4.11 26.11
N GLN A 279 -11.72 -3.75 26.71
CA GLN A 279 -13.02 -3.89 26.08
C GLN A 279 -13.25 -2.76 25.07
N GLY A 280 -13.23 -3.06 23.77
CA GLY A 280 -13.52 -2.12 22.68
C GLY A 280 -14.86 -2.42 22.02
N GLY A 281 -15.70 -1.41 21.80
CA GLY A 281 -17.05 -1.57 21.24
C GLY A 281 -17.12 -1.42 19.72
N ALA A 282 -18.14 -2.01 19.09
CA ALA A 282 -18.42 -1.83 17.65
C ALA A 282 -18.64 -0.35 17.29
N GLY A 283 -19.30 0.41 18.17
CA GLY A 283 -19.51 1.86 17.98
C GLY A 283 -18.21 2.68 17.95
N GLU A 284 -17.20 2.31 18.75
CA GLU A 284 -15.89 2.96 18.74
C GLU A 284 -15.14 2.66 17.44
N THR A 285 -15.20 1.41 16.99
CA THR A 285 -14.62 0.98 15.71
C THR A 285 -15.27 1.72 14.55
N LEU A 286 -16.60 1.84 14.53
CA LEU A 286 -17.34 2.62 13.55
C LEU A 286 -16.90 4.09 13.55
N ARG A 287 -16.83 4.73 14.72
CA ARG A 287 -16.39 6.13 14.85
C ARG A 287 -14.98 6.31 14.29
N MET A 288 -14.04 5.46 14.72
CA MET A 288 -12.65 5.51 14.27
C MET A 288 -12.55 5.35 12.75
N LEU A 289 -13.17 4.32 12.18
CA LEU A 289 -13.12 4.08 10.73
C LEU A 289 -13.79 5.20 9.94
N THR A 290 -14.88 5.76 10.44
CA THR A 290 -15.57 6.91 9.80
C THR A 290 -14.68 8.15 9.80
N GLN A 291 -13.98 8.44 10.90
CA GLN A 291 -13.04 9.56 10.98
C GLN A 291 -11.88 9.39 9.99
N LEU A 292 -11.29 8.20 9.93
CA LEU A 292 -10.20 7.90 9.00
C LEU A 292 -10.65 7.96 7.54
N LEU A 293 -11.81 7.37 7.21
CA LEU A 293 -12.39 7.43 5.87
C LEU A 293 -12.72 8.87 5.45
N SER A 294 -13.20 9.70 6.37
CA SER A 294 -13.49 11.11 6.09
C SER A 294 -12.24 11.88 5.66
N VAL A 295 -11.11 11.67 6.35
CA VAL A 295 -9.81 12.24 5.95
C VAL A 295 -9.44 11.77 4.54
N GLN A 296 -9.60 10.48 4.24
CA GLN A 296 -9.29 9.94 2.92
C GLN A 296 -10.15 10.56 1.81
N VAL A 297 -11.46 10.72 2.05
CA VAL A 297 -12.38 11.35 1.09
C VAL A 297 -11.97 12.81 0.83
N ILE A 298 -11.63 13.57 1.86
CA ILE A 298 -11.16 14.96 1.70
C ILE A 298 -9.90 15.01 0.80
N PHE A 299 -8.91 14.17 1.09
CA PHE A 299 -7.69 14.13 0.28
C PHE A 299 -7.92 13.55 -1.12
N ALA A 300 -8.91 12.68 -1.31
CA ALA A 300 -9.29 12.17 -2.61
C ALA A 300 -9.89 13.29 -3.47
N LEU A 301 -10.84 14.04 -2.93
CA LEU A 301 -11.45 15.19 -3.60
C LEU A 301 -10.41 16.26 -3.94
N PHE A 302 -9.56 16.60 -2.97
CA PHE A 302 -8.47 17.56 -3.17
C PHE A 302 -7.47 17.09 -4.24
N GLY A 303 -6.97 15.87 -4.13
CA GLY A 303 -6.01 15.30 -5.09
C GLY A 303 -6.58 15.21 -6.51
N LEU A 304 -7.82 14.73 -6.66
CA LEU A 304 -8.48 14.65 -7.96
C LEU A 304 -8.71 16.03 -8.58
N ALA A 305 -9.12 17.03 -7.78
CA ALA A 305 -9.29 18.40 -8.26
C ALA A 305 -7.98 19.01 -8.78
N VAL A 306 -6.86 18.79 -8.07
CA VAL A 306 -5.54 19.24 -8.50
C VAL A 306 -5.10 18.52 -9.78
N LEU A 307 -5.22 17.18 -9.82
CA LEU A 307 -4.84 16.37 -10.99
C LEU A 307 -5.62 16.75 -12.24
N ALA A 308 -6.92 17.03 -12.11
CA ALA A 308 -7.75 17.51 -13.20
C ALA A 308 -7.29 18.88 -13.70
N ARG A 309 -6.96 19.80 -12.78
CA ARG A 309 -6.54 21.18 -13.11
C ARG A 309 -5.18 21.23 -13.82
N VAL A 310 -4.26 20.32 -13.50
CA VAL A 310 -2.97 20.21 -14.20
C VAL A 310 -3.01 19.28 -15.42
N GLY A 311 -4.18 18.71 -15.76
CA GLY A 311 -4.34 17.82 -16.90
C GLY A 311 -3.53 16.50 -16.79
N TYR A 312 -3.30 16.01 -15.56
CA TYR A 312 -2.32 14.93 -15.31
C TYR A 312 -2.65 13.65 -16.11
N LEU A 313 -3.92 13.22 -16.11
CA LEU A 313 -4.32 11.99 -16.81
C LEU A 313 -4.09 12.09 -18.31
N ALA A 314 -4.51 13.19 -18.92
CA ALA A 314 -4.37 13.45 -20.36
C ALA A 314 -2.89 13.50 -20.79
N ARG A 315 -2.00 13.91 -19.88
CA ARG A 315 -0.57 14.08 -20.15
C ARG A 315 0.23 12.80 -19.89
N PHE A 316 0.15 12.26 -18.67
CA PHE A 316 1.04 11.20 -18.20
C PHE A 316 0.42 9.80 -18.18
N VAL A 317 -0.91 9.68 -18.21
CA VAL A 317 -1.58 8.38 -18.23
C VAL A 317 -1.96 8.00 -19.67
N THR A 318 -2.89 8.74 -20.29
CA THR A 318 -3.35 8.47 -21.67
C THR A 318 -2.50 9.15 -22.75
N GLY A 319 -1.82 10.24 -22.42
CA GLY A 319 -0.96 11.00 -23.35
C GLY A 319 0.39 10.35 -23.67
N PRO A 320 1.23 10.99 -24.49
CA PRO A 320 2.52 10.43 -24.90
C PRO A 320 3.60 10.47 -23.81
N GLU A 321 3.49 11.40 -22.84
CA GLU A 321 4.50 11.62 -21.80
C GLU A 321 4.48 10.52 -20.74
N THR A 322 5.63 10.23 -20.14
CA THR A 322 5.76 9.19 -19.12
C THR A 322 6.31 9.76 -17.83
N SER A 323 5.64 9.48 -16.71
CA SER A 323 6.14 9.77 -15.37
C SER A 323 6.05 8.53 -14.49
N PRO A 324 7.17 8.02 -13.94
CA PRO A 324 7.15 6.95 -12.94
C PRO A 324 6.26 7.28 -11.73
N GLY A 325 6.07 8.58 -11.43
CA GLY A 325 5.16 9.06 -10.39
C GLY A 325 3.70 8.68 -10.62
N SER A 326 3.30 8.33 -11.83
CA SER A 326 1.93 7.87 -12.14
C SER A 326 1.55 6.62 -11.36
N TYR A 327 2.51 5.77 -11.00
CA TYR A 327 2.23 4.59 -10.16
C TYR A 327 1.77 4.95 -8.75
N ALA A 328 2.04 6.17 -8.27
CA ALA A 328 1.51 6.63 -6.99
C ALA A 328 -0.02 6.81 -6.99
N LEU A 329 -0.67 6.86 -8.16
CA LEU A 329 -2.13 6.90 -8.29
C LEU A 329 -2.81 5.57 -7.96
N VAL A 330 -2.08 4.44 -7.99
CA VAL A 330 -2.65 3.10 -7.78
C VAL A 330 -3.00 2.88 -6.31
N CYS A 331 -2.09 3.21 -5.39
CA CYS A 331 -2.25 2.96 -3.97
C CYS A 331 -3.47 3.66 -3.34
N PRO A 332 -3.80 4.93 -3.67
CA PRO A 332 -5.01 5.59 -3.19
C PRO A 332 -6.30 4.86 -3.50
N GLY A 333 -6.51 4.40 -4.75
CA GLY A 333 -7.74 3.69 -5.12
C GLY A 333 -7.83 2.32 -4.43
N VAL A 334 -6.72 1.59 -4.35
CA VAL A 334 -6.62 0.34 -3.58
C VAL A 334 -6.95 0.58 -2.11
N ALA A 335 -6.35 1.59 -1.51
CA ALA A 335 -6.50 1.88 -0.09
C ALA A 335 -7.92 2.33 0.28
N LEU A 336 -8.58 3.11 -0.58
CA LEU A 336 -9.99 3.45 -0.40
C LEU A 336 -10.88 2.22 -0.54
N SER A 337 -10.59 1.32 -1.49
CA SER A 337 -11.31 0.06 -1.65
C SER A 337 -11.21 -0.80 -0.38
N VAL A 338 -9.99 -0.99 0.14
CA VAL A 338 -9.74 -1.72 1.41
C VAL A 338 -10.41 -1.03 2.61
N MET A 339 -10.25 0.28 2.76
CA MET A 339 -10.86 1.03 3.86
C MET A 339 -12.39 0.96 3.81
N THR A 340 -12.99 1.02 2.61
CA THR A 340 -14.43 0.88 2.42
C THR A 340 -14.91 -0.50 2.88
N HIS A 341 -14.18 -1.57 2.58
CA HIS A 341 -14.52 -2.91 3.07
C HIS A 341 -14.44 -3.01 4.60
N PHE A 342 -13.40 -2.46 5.23
CA PHE A 342 -13.30 -2.43 6.69
C PHE A 342 -14.41 -1.58 7.32
N TRP A 343 -14.63 -0.36 6.83
CA TRP A 343 -15.69 0.52 7.32
C TRP A 343 -17.08 -0.10 7.17
N LEU A 344 -17.35 -0.77 6.04
CA LEU A 344 -18.61 -1.48 5.83
C LEU A 344 -18.78 -2.65 6.82
N ASN A 345 -17.79 -3.54 6.91
CA ASN A 345 -17.98 -4.79 7.66
C ASN A 345 -17.70 -4.65 9.16
N LYS A 346 -16.62 -3.96 9.56
CA LYS A 346 -16.24 -3.75 10.96
C LYS A 346 -16.84 -2.47 11.56
N GLY A 347 -17.25 -1.52 10.73
CA GLY A 347 -17.97 -0.34 11.17
C GLY A 347 -19.48 -0.55 11.13
N LEU A 348 -20.07 -0.56 9.94
CA LEU A 348 -21.52 -0.49 9.78
C LEU A 348 -22.25 -1.79 10.15
N VAL A 349 -21.74 -2.94 9.68
CA VAL A 349 -22.38 -4.23 9.92
C VAL A 349 -22.25 -4.63 11.40
N GLU A 350 -21.05 -4.59 11.97
CA GLU A 350 -20.84 -4.95 13.39
C GLU A 350 -21.53 -3.99 14.38
N ALA A 351 -21.72 -2.71 14.02
CA ALA A 351 -22.49 -1.78 14.85
C ALA A 351 -24.02 -1.92 14.66
N GLY A 352 -24.48 -2.81 13.77
CA GLY A 352 -25.90 -3.05 13.53
C GLY A 352 -26.60 -1.98 12.69
N LEU A 353 -25.87 -1.13 11.96
CA LEU A 353 -26.46 -0.11 11.07
C LEU A 353 -26.92 -0.70 9.74
N ILE A 354 -26.26 -1.76 9.25
CA ILE A 354 -26.54 -2.39 7.97
C ILE A 354 -26.49 -3.91 8.11
N ASP A 355 -27.51 -4.60 7.62
CA ASP A 355 -27.49 -6.05 7.55
C ASP A 355 -26.51 -6.55 6.47
N LYS A 356 -25.72 -7.56 6.82
CA LYS A 356 -24.79 -8.20 5.89
C LYS A 356 -25.55 -8.76 4.68
N PHE A 357 -25.04 -8.49 3.48
CA PHE A 357 -25.63 -8.86 2.19
C PHE A 357 -26.98 -8.21 1.83
N SER A 358 -27.42 -7.19 2.57
CA SER A 358 -28.55 -6.33 2.17
C SER A 358 -28.25 -5.52 0.90
N VAL A 359 -29.26 -4.85 0.35
CA VAL A 359 -29.10 -3.94 -0.81
C VAL A 359 -28.11 -2.81 -0.48
N ALA A 360 -28.18 -2.25 0.73
CA ALA A 360 -27.25 -1.21 1.17
C ALA A 360 -25.81 -1.72 1.28
N TYR A 361 -25.63 -2.96 1.78
CA TYR A 361 -24.33 -3.62 1.84
C TYR A 361 -23.69 -3.76 0.45
N TRP A 362 -24.46 -4.22 -0.53
CA TRP A 362 -23.97 -4.38 -1.90
C TRP A 362 -23.74 -3.04 -2.61
N GLY A 363 -24.56 -2.02 -2.32
CA GLY A 363 -24.34 -0.66 -2.82
C GLY A 363 -22.99 -0.08 -2.39
N ILE A 364 -22.63 -0.22 -1.11
CA ILE A 364 -21.32 0.25 -0.60
C ILE A 364 -20.19 -0.63 -1.11
N SER A 365 -20.39 -1.96 -1.15
CA SER A 365 -19.39 -2.90 -1.70
C SER A 365 -19.09 -2.60 -3.18
N ALA A 366 -20.09 -2.21 -3.97
CA ALA A 366 -19.91 -1.85 -5.38
C ALA A 366 -18.95 -0.67 -5.57
N ILE A 367 -18.90 0.29 -4.63
CA ILE A 367 -17.92 1.38 -4.65
C ILE A 367 -16.51 0.84 -4.48
N ALA A 368 -16.29 -0.06 -3.51
CA ALA A 368 -15.00 -0.69 -3.28
C ALA A 368 -14.55 -1.51 -4.51
N LEU A 369 -15.47 -2.22 -5.16
CA LEU A 369 -15.21 -2.99 -6.38
C LEU A 369 -14.91 -2.09 -7.58
N ALA A 370 -15.63 -0.98 -7.75
CA ALA A 370 -15.38 -0.02 -8.82
C ALA A 370 -13.97 0.61 -8.67
N LEU A 371 -13.59 0.96 -7.45
CA LEU A 371 -12.23 1.43 -7.14
C LEU A 371 -11.19 0.36 -7.49
N GLN A 372 -11.39 -0.89 -7.07
CA GLN A 372 -10.50 -2.01 -7.42
C GLN A 372 -10.36 -2.17 -8.94
N LEU A 373 -11.48 -2.24 -9.68
CA LEU A 373 -11.47 -2.37 -11.14
C LEU A 373 -10.76 -1.20 -11.82
N SER A 374 -11.00 0.04 -11.37
CA SER A 374 -10.32 1.22 -11.92
C SER A 374 -8.79 1.15 -11.73
N MET A 375 -8.32 0.62 -10.59
CA MET A 375 -6.90 0.46 -10.32
C MET A 375 -6.27 -0.69 -11.12
N ILE A 376 -7.02 -1.77 -11.38
CA ILE A 376 -6.60 -2.84 -12.31
C ILE A 376 -6.35 -2.26 -13.71
N VAL A 377 -7.31 -1.48 -14.22
CA VAL A 377 -7.20 -0.81 -15.51
C VAL A 377 -5.99 0.14 -15.53
N LEU A 378 -5.82 0.95 -14.49
CA LEU A 378 -4.71 1.88 -14.37
C LEU A 378 -3.35 1.17 -14.37
N VAL A 379 -3.20 0.08 -13.60
CA VAL A 379 -1.96 -0.71 -13.57
C VAL A 379 -1.65 -1.28 -14.96
N TRP A 380 -2.67 -1.77 -15.68
CA TRP A 380 -2.49 -2.28 -17.04
C TRP A 380 -2.05 -1.18 -18.02
N MET A 381 -2.69 -0.02 -17.97
CA MET A 381 -2.32 1.14 -18.80
C MET A 381 -0.88 1.58 -18.52
N LEU A 382 -0.48 1.69 -17.25
CA LEU A 382 0.89 2.07 -16.89
C LEU A 382 1.88 0.96 -17.27
N ALA A 383 1.53 -0.31 -17.09
CA ALA A 383 2.39 -1.43 -17.45
C ALA A 383 2.70 -1.45 -18.95
N THR A 384 1.67 -1.29 -19.79
CA THR A 384 1.84 -1.21 -21.25
C THR A 384 2.69 -0.01 -21.67
N LYS A 385 2.63 1.10 -20.93
CA LYS A 385 3.38 2.32 -21.23
C LYS A 385 4.86 2.26 -20.80
N HIS A 386 5.13 1.73 -19.61
CA HIS A 386 6.47 1.76 -19.00
C HIS A 386 7.30 0.49 -19.26
N PHE A 387 6.65 -0.66 -19.40
CA PHE A 387 7.31 -1.97 -19.44
C PHE A 387 7.21 -2.68 -20.79
N ARG A 388 6.51 -2.12 -21.79
CA ARG A 388 6.55 -2.65 -23.16
C ARG A 388 7.92 -2.39 -23.79
N ALA A 389 8.37 -3.34 -24.61
CA ALA A 389 9.60 -3.17 -25.37
C ALA A 389 9.46 -1.97 -26.33
N ILE A 390 10.46 -1.09 -26.33
CA ILE A 390 10.54 -0.01 -27.29
C ILE A 390 10.94 -0.65 -28.64
N PRO A 391 10.23 -0.37 -29.75
CA PRO A 391 10.69 -0.76 -31.08
C PRO A 391 12.10 -0.22 -31.28
N THR A 392 13.03 -1.06 -31.71
CA THR A 392 14.36 -0.62 -32.13
C THR A 392 14.14 0.37 -33.28
N GLU A 393 14.55 1.63 -33.13
CA GLU A 393 14.59 2.54 -34.28
C GLU A 393 15.38 1.84 -35.38
N ALA A 394 14.74 1.60 -36.52
CA ALA A 394 15.43 1.14 -37.71
C ALA A 394 16.51 2.20 -37.99
N ALA A 395 17.77 1.76 -38.04
CA ALA A 395 18.87 2.63 -38.43
C ALA A 395 18.48 3.29 -39.75
N VAL A 396 18.25 4.60 -39.73
CA VAL A 396 18.08 5.38 -40.95
C VAL A 396 19.43 5.30 -41.64
N PRO A 397 19.54 4.70 -42.84
CA PRO A 397 20.80 4.69 -43.56
C PRO A 397 21.16 6.14 -43.87
N ALA A 398 22.39 6.52 -43.51
CA ALA A 398 22.94 7.80 -43.93
C ALA A 398 23.06 7.78 -45.46
N GLU A 399 22.34 8.69 -46.13
CA GLU A 399 22.71 9.15 -47.47
C GLU A 399 23.68 10.33 -47.38
#